data_AF-X1MRC5-F1
#
_entry.id   AF-X1MRC5-F1
#
_cell.length_a   1.000
_cell.length_b   1.000
_cell.length_c   1.000
_cell.angle_alpha   90.00
_cell.angle_beta   90.00
_cell.angle_gamma   90.00
#
_symmetry.space_group_name_H-M   'P 1'
#
loop_
_entity.id
_entity.type
_entity.pdbx_description
1 polymer ?
#
loop_
_entity_poly.entity_id
_entity_poly.type
_entity_poly.pdbx_seq_one_letter_code
_entity_poly.pdbx_strand_id
1 'polypeptide(L)'
;MVIKILIQINQIHLFPVYDENGNPTGDEEVQFGMKCADYPDLPTYGMRIPYPCTKAEVDAAIEAKCVEIKNQMQKDNQLRQQIENWYTKTDGFFETEVDV
;
A
#
# COMPACT_ATOMS: atom_id res chain seq x y z
N MET A 1 9.71 0.06 15.44
CA MET A 1 10.17 -0.15 14.06
C MET A 1 9.96 1.16 13.34
N VAL A 2 11.00 1.74 12.77
CA VAL A 2 10.91 3.00 12.01
C VAL A 2 10.89 2.59 10.53
N ILE A 3 9.85 2.97 9.79
CA ILE A 3 9.78 2.77 8.33
C ILE A 3 10.11 4.11 7.69
N LYS A 4 11.15 4.15 6.85
CA LYS A 4 11.42 5.35 6.04
C LYS A 4 10.47 5.39 4.85
N ILE A 5 9.86 6.54 4.63
CA ILE A 5 8.96 6.77 3.50
C ILE A 5 9.51 7.83 2.55
N LEU A 6 9.25 7.64 1.26
CA LEU A 6 9.50 8.63 0.21
C LEU A 6 8.16 9.04 -0.40
N ILE A 7 7.90 10.34 -0.49
CA ILE A 7 6.72 10.91 -1.13
C ILE A 7 7.12 11.45 -2.50
N GLN A 8 6.35 11.10 -3.54
CA GLN A 8 6.58 11.58 -4.89
C GLN A 8 6.00 12.98 -5.07
N ILE A 9 6.81 14.01 -4.81
CA ILE A 9 6.41 15.42 -4.84
C ILE A 9 5.75 15.81 -6.17
N ASN A 10 6.31 15.34 -7.29
CA ASN A 10 5.80 15.65 -8.63
C ASN A 10 4.46 14.98 -8.98
N GLN A 11 3.92 14.14 -8.08
CA GLN A 11 2.64 13.46 -8.24
C GLN A 11 1.65 13.84 -7.14
N ILE A 12 1.90 14.96 -6.43
CA ILE A 12 0.91 15.52 -5.50
C ILE A 12 -0.12 16.29 -6.32
N HIS A 13 -1.38 15.85 -6.25
CA HIS A 13 -2.50 16.42 -6.99
C HIS A 13 -3.67 16.69 -6.05
N LEU A 14 -4.48 17.68 -6.41
CA LEU A 14 -5.77 17.94 -5.78
C LEU A 14 -6.86 17.44 -6.72
N PHE A 15 -7.76 16.62 -6.20
CA PHE A 15 -8.89 16.07 -6.97
C PHE A 15 -10.21 16.44 -6.31
N PRO A 16 -11.23 16.83 -7.10
CA PRO A 16 -12.59 16.99 -6.59
C PRO A 16 -13.17 15.62 -6.22
N VAL A 17 -13.93 15.57 -5.14
CA VAL A 17 -14.69 14.39 -4.72
C VAL A 17 -16.04 14.38 -5.44
N TYR A 18 -16.43 13.21 -5.92
CA TYR A 18 -17.72 12.99 -6.59
C TYR A 18 -18.60 12.06 -5.76
N ASP A 19 -19.90 12.32 -5.76
CA ASP A 19 -20.89 11.43 -5.16
C ASP A 19 -21.11 10.15 -5.99
N GLU A 20 -21.96 9.25 -5.50
CA GLU A 20 -22.29 7.98 -6.17
C GLU A 20 -22.93 8.16 -7.56
N ASN A 21 -23.48 9.34 -7.84
CA ASN A 21 -24.09 9.70 -9.12
C ASN A 21 -23.12 10.44 -10.05
N GLY A 22 -21.86 10.65 -9.64
CA GLY A 22 -20.85 11.35 -10.40
C GLY A 22 -20.94 12.88 -10.35
N ASN A 23 -21.69 13.46 -9.40
CA ASN A 23 -21.76 14.90 -9.21
C ASN A 23 -20.69 15.37 -8.21
N PRO A 24 -20.06 16.54 -8.42
CA PRO A 24 -19.08 17.07 -7.48
C PRO A 24 -19.74 17.41 -6.14
N THR A 25 -19.13 16.98 -5.02
CA THR A 25 -19.66 17.28 -3.67
C THR A 25 -19.30 18.68 -3.19
N GLY A 26 -18.29 19.29 -3.81
CA GLY A 26 -17.66 20.52 -3.33
C GLY A 26 -16.45 20.28 -2.42
N ASP A 27 -16.19 19.03 -2.04
CA ASP A 27 -15.00 18.63 -1.30
C ASP A 27 -13.84 18.31 -2.26
N GLU A 28 -12.62 18.39 -1.73
CA GLU A 28 -11.39 18.08 -2.45
C GLU A 28 -10.54 17.10 -1.63
N GLU A 29 -9.72 16.31 -2.32
CA GLU A 29 -8.73 15.42 -1.70
C GLU A 29 -7.34 15.62 -2.31
N VAL A 30 -6.32 15.61 -1.46
CA VAL A 30 -4.93 15.52 -1.86
C VAL A 30 -4.59 14.06 -2.15
N GLN A 31 -4.15 13.78 -3.37
CA GLN A 31 -3.61 12.49 -3.76
C GLN A 31 -2.10 12.56 -3.92
N PHE A 32 -1.38 11.57 -3.38
CA PHE A 32 0.07 11.43 -3.58
C PHE A 32 0.54 9.98 -3.51
N GLY A 33 1.69 9.70 -4.13
CA GLY A 33 2.36 8.40 -4.05
C GLY A 33 3.34 8.31 -2.87
N MET A 34 3.31 7.20 -2.14
CA MET A 34 4.22 6.87 -1.05
C MET A 34 4.97 5.55 -1.33
N LYS A 35 6.29 5.54 -1.16
CA LYS A 35 7.11 4.33 -1.21
C LYS A 35 7.80 4.08 0.13
N CYS A 36 7.85 2.82 0.57
CA CYS A 36 8.66 2.40 1.70
C CYS A 36 10.12 2.23 1.26
N ALA A 37 11.02 3.09 1.72
CA ALA A 37 12.42 3.11 1.27
C ALA A 37 13.18 1.83 1.68
N ASP A 38 12.88 1.31 2.87
CA ASP A 38 13.54 0.12 3.41
C ASP A 38 12.99 -1.20 2.80
N TYR A 39 11.95 -1.12 1.97
CA TYR A 39 11.29 -2.26 1.33
C TYR A 39 11.06 -1.99 -0.16
N PRO A 40 12.12 -2.00 -0.98
CA PRO A 40 12.08 -1.53 -2.37
C PRO A 40 11.21 -2.38 -3.30
N ASP A 41 10.97 -3.64 -2.93
CA ASP A 41 10.13 -4.60 -3.67
C ASP A 41 8.63 -4.37 -3.45
N LEU A 42 8.26 -3.55 -2.46
CA LEU A 42 6.88 -3.15 -2.27
C LEU A 42 6.47 -2.13 -3.35
N PRO A 43 5.19 -2.17 -3.78
CA PRO A 43 4.68 -1.19 -4.73
C PRO A 43 4.67 0.22 -4.13
N THR A 44 4.53 1.23 -4.98
CA THR A 44 4.12 2.57 -4.53
C THR A 44 2.66 2.53 -4.15
N TYR A 45 2.33 3.07 -2.98
CA TYR A 45 0.98 3.16 -2.46
C TYR A 45 0.39 4.53 -2.75
N GLY A 46 -0.81 4.57 -3.34
CA GLY A 46 -1.58 5.80 -3.50
C GLY A 46 -2.24 6.20 -2.17
N MET A 47 -2.03 7.44 -1.76
CA MET A 47 -2.63 8.06 -0.59
C MET A 47 -3.67 9.09 -1.03
N ARG A 48 -4.77 9.20 -0.29
CA ARG A 48 -5.82 10.20 -0.48
C ARG A 48 -6.18 10.78 0.89
N ILE A 49 -6.19 12.10 1.01
CA ILE A 49 -6.43 12.81 2.27
C ILE A 49 -7.36 14.01 1.99
N PRO A 50 -8.41 14.24 2.78
CA PRO A 50 -9.28 15.41 2.61
C PRO A 50 -8.49 16.73 2.61
N TYR A 51 -8.90 17.68 1.77
CA TYR A 51 -8.32 19.02 1.69
C TYR A 51 -9.31 20.09 2.22
N PRO A 52 -8.85 21.11 2.97
CA PRO A 52 -7.48 21.33 3.43
C PRO A 52 -7.05 20.33 4.51
N CYS A 53 -5.78 19.92 4.49
CA CYS A 53 -5.17 19.04 5.50
C CYS A 53 -4.04 19.73 6.27
N THR A 54 -3.87 19.32 7.51
CA THR A 54 -2.73 19.64 8.38
C THR A 54 -1.63 18.59 8.26
N LYS A 55 -0.40 18.95 8.65
CA LYS A 55 0.71 17.98 8.72
C LYS A 55 0.36 16.77 9.60
N ALA A 56 -0.33 16.99 10.72
CA ALA A 56 -0.70 15.91 11.64
C ALA A 56 -1.66 14.89 11.00
N GLU A 57 -2.61 15.36 10.18
CA GLU A 57 -3.52 14.47 9.44
C GLU A 57 -2.77 13.68 8.35
N VAL A 58 -1.80 14.32 7.68
CA VAL A 58 -0.92 13.64 6.72
C VAL A 58 -0.06 12.57 7.39
N ASP A 59 0.57 12.91 8.53
CA ASP A 59 1.38 11.98 9.30
C ASP A 59 0.53 10.78 9.78
N ALA A 60 -0.67 11.03 10.32
CA ALA A 60 -1.58 9.98 10.80
C ALA A 60 -2.03 9.03 9.66
N ALA A 61 -2.35 9.57 8.48
CA ALA A 61 -2.71 8.76 7.32
C ALA A 61 -1.53 7.88 6.85
N ILE A 62 -0.32 8.44 6.82
CA ILE A 62 0.91 7.70 6.51
C ILE A 62 1.15 6.58 7.53
N GLU A 63 1.01 6.88 8.82
CA GLU A 63 1.18 5.89 9.90
C GLU A 63 0.17 4.75 9.78
N ALA A 64 -1.12 5.07 9.55
CA ALA A 64 -2.15 4.08 9.33
C ALA A 64 -1.83 3.18 8.13
N LYS A 65 -1.38 3.76 7.00
CA LYS A 65 -0.97 2.99 5.83
C LYS A 65 0.24 2.10 6.12
N CYS A 66 1.22 2.60 6.86
CA CYS A 66 2.38 1.81 7.27
C CYS A 66 2.01 0.60 8.14
N VAL A 67 1.01 0.75 9.02
CA VAL A 67 0.47 -0.37 9.81
C VAL A 67 -0.20 -1.41 8.91
N GLU A 68 -1.00 -0.98 7.93
CA GLU A 68 -1.62 -1.89 6.96
C GLU A 68 -0.56 -2.66 6.15
N ILE A 69 0.45 -1.95 5.63
CA ILE A 69 1.56 -2.55 4.87
C ILE A 69 2.28 -3.61 5.72
N LYS A 70 2.60 -3.27 6.98
CA LYS A 70 3.23 -4.22 7.90
C LYS A 70 2.39 -5.47 8.11
N ASN A 71 1.09 -5.31 8.33
CA ASN A 71 0.18 -6.43 8.53
C ASN A 71 0.09 -7.30 7.26
N GLN A 72 0.10 -6.67 6.07
CA GLN A 72 0.10 -7.40 4.81
C GLN A 72 1.41 -8.18 4.62
N MET A 73 2.56 -7.58 4.90
CA MET A 73 3.85 -8.28 4.84
C MET A 73 3.89 -9.51 5.75
N GLN A 74 3.31 -9.41 6.95
CA GLN A 74 3.20 -10.55 7.87
C GLN A 74 2.32 -11.65 7.30
N LYS A 75 1.15 -11.30 6.74
CA LYS A 75 0.26 -12.26 6.07
C LYS A 75 0.96 -12.94 4.88
N ASP A 76 1.66 -12.17 4.05
CA ASP A 76 2.39 -12.70 2.89
C ASP A 76 3.50 -13.66 3.33
N ASN A 77 4.23 -13.35 4.41
CA ASN A 77 5.25 -14.23 4.96
C ASN A 77 4.66 -15.53 5.52
N GLN A 78 3.54 -15.45 6.24
CA GLN A 78 2.83 -16.64 6.73
C GLN A 78 2.32 -17.50 5.57
N LEU A 79 1.76 -16.89 4.52
CA LEU A 79 1.31 -17.57 3.33
C LEU A 79 2.48 -18.27 2.60
N ARG A 80 3.62 -17.59 2.43
CA ARG A 80 4.83 -18.21 1.84
C ARG A 80 5.29 -19.42 2.63
N GLN A 81 5.32 -19.34 3.96
CA GLN A 81 5.68 -20.47 4.82
C GLN A 81 4.68 -21.63 4.71
N GLN A 82 3.37 -21.34 4.63
CA GLN A 82 2.35 -22.37 4.42
C GLN A 82 2.54 -23.10 3.08
N ILE A 83 2.79 -22.33 2.01
CA ILE A 83 3.05 -22.89 0.67
C ILE A 83 4.35 -23.70 0.66
N GLU A 84 5.41 -23.22 1.31
CA GLU A 84 6.68 -23.95 1.48
C GLU A 84 6.51 -25.29 2.22
N ASN A 85 5.51 -25.42 3.09
CA ASN A 85 5.20 -26.69 3.75
C ASN A 85 4.36 -27.65 2.89
N TRP A 86 3.67 -27.14 1.86
CA TRP A 86 2.82 -27.95 0.98
C TRP A 86 3.55 -28.44 -0.27
N TYR A 87 4.54 -27.68 -0.73
CA TYR A 87 5.21 -27.91 -2.01
C TYR A 87 6.72 -28.00 -1.86
N THR A 88 7.34 -28.84 -2.66
CA THR A 88 8.80 -28.89 -2.76
C THR A 88 9.30 -27.63 -3.44
N LYS A 89 10.27 -26.94 -2.83
CA LYS A 89 10.87 -25.75 -3.39
C LYS A 89 12.01 -26.12 -4.34
N THR A 90 12.00 -25.58 -5.56
CA THR A 90 13.05 -25.77 -6.56
C THR A 90 13.35 -24.45 -7.28
N ASP A 91 14.60 -23.98 -7.26
CA ASP A 91 15.08 -22.76 -7.94
C ASP A 91 14.16 -21.52 -7.90
N GLY A 92 13.59 -21.22 -6.73
CA GLY A 92 12.71 -20.05 -6.55
C GLY A 92 11.24 -20.28 -6.95
N PHE A 93 10.88 -21.51 -7.32
CA PHE A 93 9.54 -21.97 -7.64
C PHE A 93 9.08 -23.07 -6.67
N PHE A 94 7.78 -23.35 -6.72
CA PHE A 94 7.14 -24.47 -6.03
C PHE A 94 6.78 -25.55 -7.06
N GLU A 95 7.17 -26.79 -6.78
CA GLU A 95 6.90 -27.96 -7.61
C GLU A 95 5.76 -28.81 -7.02
N THR A 96 4.87 -29.29 -7.89
CA THR A 96 3.77 -30.19 -7.54
C THR A 96 3.39 -31.08 -8.73
N GLU A 97 2.93 -32.29 -8.45
CA GLU A 97 2.38 -33.21 -9.45
C GLU A 97 0.85 -33.15 -9.39
N VAL A 98 0.20 -32.98 -10.54
CA VAL A 98 -1.27 -32.94 -10.66
C VAL A 98 -1.68 -34.03 -11.64
N ASP A 99 -2.43 -35.02 -11.17
CA ASP A 99 -3.12 -35.98 -12.05
C ASP A 99 -4.33 -35.28 -12.71
N VAL A 100 -4.42 -35.38 -14.03
CA VAL A 100 -5.48 -34.77 -14.86
C VAL A 100 -6.39 -35.85 -15.43
#